data_AF-A0A7L2QIW2-F1
#
_entry.id   AF-A0A7L2QIW2-F1
#
_cell.length_a   1.000
_cell.length_b   1.000
_cell.length_c   1.000
_cell.angle_alpha   90.00
_cell.angle_beta   90.00
_cell.angle_gamma   90.00
#
_symmetry.space_group_name_H-M   'P 1'
#
loop_
_entity.id
_entity.type
_entity.pdbx_description
1 polymer ?
#
loop_
_entity_poly.entity_id
_entity_poly.type
_entity_poly.pdbx_seq_one_letter_code
_entity_poly.pdbx_strand_id
1 'polypeptide(L)' 'SSLENGRPLDPADWAVTDVVNYFRTAGFEEQANAFQEQEIDGKSLLLMTRNDVLTGLSL' A
#
# COMPACT_ATOMS: atom_id res chain seq x y z
N SER A 1 3.71 21.86 13.97
CA SER A 1 4.96 21.25 14.46
C SER A 1 5.43 20.25 13.43
N SER A 2 6.74 20.22 13.21
CA SER A 2 7.51 19.64 12.11
C SER A 2 7.01 18.34 11.48
N LEU A 3 7.08 18.30 10.15
CA LEU A 3 7.35 17.08 9.38
C LEU A 3 8.62 16.44 9.98
N GLU A 4 8.44 15.40 10.79
CA GLU A 4 9.56 14.72 11.44
C GLU A 4 10.39 14.01 10.37
N ASN A 5 11.53 14.61 10.03
CA ASN A 5 12.75 13.93 9.58
C ASN A 5 12.67 13.03 8.35
N GLY A 6 11.89 13.32 7.31
CA GLY A 6 12.07 12.73 5.97
C GLY A 6 12.10 11.20 5.88
N ARG A 7 11.73 10.51 6.97
CA ARG A 7 11.54 9.08 7.01
C ARG A 7 10.09 8.87 6.59
N PRO A 8 9.82 7.99 5.61
CA PRO A 8 8.45 7.58 5.39
C PRO A 8 7.88 7.08 6.73
N LEU A 9 6.61 7.37 6.99
CA LEU A 9 5.86 6.77 8.09
C LEU A 9 6.13 5.25 8.07
N ASP A 10 6.15 4.60 9.24
CA ASP A 10 6.31 3.15 9.28
C ASP A 10 5.18 2.51 8.44
N PRO A 11 5.48 1.58 7.51
CA PRO A 11 4.45 0.97 6.68
C PRO A 11 3.34 0.29 7.48
N ALA A 12 3.58 -0.13 8.72
CA ALA A 12 2.52 -0.69 9.57
C ALA A 12 1.46 0.35 9.98
N ASP A 13 1.78 1.64 9.93
CA ASP A 13 0.90 2.75 10.29
C ASP A 13 0.26 3.45 9.07
N TRP A 14 0.53 2.98 7.85
CA TRP A 14 -0.01 3.57 6.62
C TRP A 14 -1.52 3.37 6.52
N ALA A 15 -2.23 4.45 6.19
CA ALA A 15 -3.61 4.35 5.74
C ALA A 15 -3.67 3.82 4.29
N VAL A 16 -4.86 3.44 3.84
CA VAL A 16 -5.11 3.02 2.44
C VAL A 16 -4.55 4.05 1.44
N THR A 17 -4.75 5.34 1.70
CA THR A 17 -4.27 6.41 0.82
C THR A 17 -2.74 6.44 0.70
N ASP A 18 -2.01 6.13 1.77
CA ASP A 18 -0.54 6.10 1.76
C ASP A 18 -0.02 4.93 0.94
N VAL A 19 -0.63 3.74 1.10
CA VAL A 19 -0.36 2.56 0.27
C VAL A 19 -0.59 2.87 -1.21
N VAL A 20 -1.76 3.42 -1.54
CA VAL A 20 -2.13 3.76 -2.92
C VAL A 20 -1.16 4.77 -3.53
N ASN A 21 -0.81 5.84 -2.79
CA ASN A 21 0.14 6.85 -3.27
C ASN A 21 1.55 6.28 -3.47
N TYR A 22 1.99 5.38 -2.58
CA TYR A 22 3.28 4.71 -2.72
C TYR A 22 3.35 3.91 -4.03
N PHE A 23 2.34 3.08 -4.32
CA PHE A 23 2.31 2.30 -5.55
C PHE A 23 2.14 3.17 -6.81
N ARG A 24 1.29 4.22 -6.79
CA ARG A 24 1.18 5.17 -7.92
C ARG A 24 2.49 5.88 -8.20
N THR A 25 3.17 6.37 -7.17
CA THR A 25 4.47 7.08 -7.32
C THR A 25 5.56 6.15 -7.87
N ALA A 26 5.47 4.86 -7.56
CA ALA A 26 6.36 3.83 -8.10
C ALA A 26 5.99 3.35 -9.52
N GLY A 27 4.87 3.82 -10.09
CA GLY A 27 4.42 3.45 -11.45
C GLY A 27 3.54 2.19 -11.52
N PHE A 28 3.05 1.70 -10.38
CA PHE A 28 2.19 0.51 -10.27
C PHE A 28 0.71 0.91 -10.15
N GLU A 29 0.17 1.49 -11.23
CA GLU A 29 -1.15 2.13 -11.20
C GLU A 29 -2.31 1.12 -11.05
N GLU A 30 -2.21 -0.04 -11.69
CA GLU A 30 -3.22 -1.12 -11.57
C GLU A 30 -3.28 -1.67 -10.15
N GLN A 31 -2.12 -1.91 -9.53
CA GLN A 31 -2.02 -2.41 -8.16
C GLN A 31 -2.52 -1.35 -7.17
N ALA A 32 -2.17 -0.08 -7.38
CA ALA A 32 -2.69 1.00 -6.56
C ALA A 32 -4.22 1.09 -6.60
N ASN A 33 -4.83 0.91 -7.78
CA ASN A 33 -6.29 0.90 -7.89
C ASN A 33 -6.90 -0.34 -7.19
N ALA A 34 -6.30 -1.52 -7.37
CA ALA A 34 -6.76 -2.73 -6.69
C ALA A 34 -6.66 -2.61 -5.15
N PHE A 35 -5.57 -2.03 -4.62
CA PHE A 35 -5.43 -1.76 -3.19
C PHE A 35 -6.42 -0.72 -2.68
N GLN A 36 -6.77 0.27 -3.50
CA GLN A 36 -7.81 1.26 -3.16
C GLN A 36 -9.19 0.60 -3.08
N GLU A 37 -9.57 -0.21 -4.05
CA GLU A 37 -10.88 -0.90 -4.11
C GLU A 37 -11.06 -1.93 -3.00
N GLN A 38 -9.97 -2.61 -2.62
CA GLN A 38 -9.97 -3.61 -1.56
C GLN A 38 -9.69 -3.02 -0.17
N GLU A 39 -9.55 -1.69 -0.07
CA GLU A 39 -9.27 -0.96 1.17
C GLU A 39 -8.05 -1.49 1.93
N ILE A 40 -6.98 -1.81 1.20
CA ILE A 40 -5.76 -2.39 1.77
C ILE A 40 -4.91 -1.28 2.43
N ASP A 41 -4.88 -1.30 3.75
CA ASP A 41 -3.98 -0.49 4.57
C ASP A 41 -2.58 -1.13 4.69
N GLY A 42 -1.64 -0.39 5.29
CA GLY A 42 -0.26 -0.83 5.37
C GLY A 42 -0.06 -2.10 6.20
N LYS A 43 -0.83 -2.27 7.27
CA LYS A 43 -0.80 -3.50 8.09
C LYS A 43 -1.27 -4.70 7.29
N SER A 44 -2.36 -4.56 6.54
CA SER A 44 -2.90 -5.62 5.68
C SER A 44 -1.92 -5.96 4.56
N LEU A 45 -1.30 -4.95 3.94
CA LEU A 45 -0.26 -5.12 2.92
C LEU A 45 0.92 -5.94 3.44
N LEU A 46 1.43 -5.64 4.64
CA LEU A 46 2.56 -6.35 5.25
C LEU A 46 2.22 -7.81 5.61
N LEU A 47 0.94 -8.12 5.83
CA LEU A 47 0.45 -9.46 6.15
C LEU A 47 0.10 -10.28 4.90
N MET A 48 0.01 -9.66 3.72
CA MET A 48 -0.27 -10.38 2.48
C MET A 48 0.80 -11.44 2.21
N THR A 49 0.35 -12.63 1.86
CA THR A 49 1.21 -13.71 1.41
C THR A 49 1.32 -13.73 -0.10
N ARG A 50 2.27 -14.52 -0.62
CA ARG A 50 2.36 -14.77 -2.07
C ARG A 50 1.03 -15.25 -2.67
N ASN A 51 0.24 -16.02 -1.92
CA ASN A 51 -1.03 -16.55 -2.44
C ASN A 51 -2.07 -15.43 -2.60
N ASP A 52 -2.16 -14.52 -1.63
CA ASP A 52 -3.07 -13.37 -1.67
C ASP A 52 -2.75 -12.45 -2.85
N VAL A 53 -1.47 -12.27 -3.18
CA VAL A 53 -1.06 -11.47 -4.33
C VAL A 53 -1.42 -12.16 -5.66
N LEU A 54 -1.14 -13.46 -5.79
CA LEU A 54 -1.39 -14.20 -7.04
C LEU A 54 -2.88 -14.42 -7.32
N THR A 55 -3.74 -14.40 -6.30
CA THR A 55 -5.17 -14.68 -6.44
C THR A 55 -6.05 -13.45 -6.23
N GLY A 56 -5.71 -12.59 -5.27
CA GLY A 56 -6.51 -11.42 -4.87
C GLY A 56 -6.22 -10.15 -5.68
N LEU A 57 -5.05 -10.04 -6.32
CA LEU A 57 -4.71 -8.91 -7.21
C LEU A 57 -4.78 -9.27 -8.69
N SER A 58 -4.97 -10.55 -9.05
CA SER A 58 -5.01 -11.05 -10.44
C SER A 58 -3.91 -10.44 -11.35
N LEU A 59 -2.66 -10.50 -10.89
CA LEU A 59 -1.47 -10.18 -11.69
C LEU A 59 -1.09 -11.29 -12.68
#